data_AF-A0A3N7AFT2-F1
#
_entry.id   AF-A0A3N7AFT2-F1
#
_cell.length_a   1.000
_cell.length_b   1.000
_cell.length_c   1.000
_cell.angle_alpha   90.00
_cell.angle_beta   90.00
_cell.angle_gamma   90.00
#
_symmetry.space_group_name_H-M   'P 1'
#
loop_
_entity.id
_entity.type
_entity.pdbx_description
1 polymer ?
#
loop_
_entity_poly.entity_id
_entity_poly.type
_entity_poly.pdbx_seq_one_letter_code
_entity_poly.pdbx_strand_id
1 'polypeptide(L)'
;MTPLLVMGIGFLILGLALRYWINRRKFYRRGPAGAEGFSSYERSVIITLVERFGKWIAYALIILGIGFLWTARTFKKDQERRQKSIEAYQK
;
A
#
# COMPACT_ATOMS: atom_id res chain seq x y z
N MET A 1 -15.71 -13.75 -1.77
CA MET A 1 -14.22 -13.73 -1.93
C MET A 1 -13.72 -12.65 -2.89
N THR A 2 -14.52 -12.18 -3.85
CA THR A 2 -14.16 -11.07 -4.77
C THR A 2 -13.95 -9.70 -4.09
N PRO A 3 -14.76 -9.23 -3.11
CA PRO A 3 -14.56 -7.89 -2.56
C PRO A 3 -13.24 -7.75 -1.79
N LEU A 4 -12.78 -8.81 -1.11
CA LEU A 4 -11.53 -8.79 -0.34
C LEU A 4 -10.29 -8.70 -1.26
N LEU A 5 -10.35 -9.37 -2.42
CA LEU A 5 -9.31 -9.28 -3.45
C LEU A 5 -9.29 -7.88 -4.09
N VAL A 6 -10.46 -7.34 -4.44
CA VAL A 6 -10.58 -5.99 -5.03
C VAL A 6 -10.07 -4.93 -4.05
N MET A 7 -10.45 -5.02 -2.77
CA MET A 7 -9.94 -4.13 -1.72
C MET A 7 -8.43 -4.25 -1.55
N GLY A 8 -7.88 -5.47 -1.47
CA GLY A 8 -6.45 -5.69 -1.34
C GLY A 8 -5.64 -5.08 -2.49
N ILE A 9 -6.07 -5.30 -3.73
CA ILE A 9 -5.45 -4.70 -4.92
C ILE A 9 -5.60 -3.18 -4.90
N GLY A 10 -6.78 -2.66 -4.54
CA GLY A 10 -7.04 -1.23 -4.44
C GLY A 10 -6.11 -0.53 -3.44
N PHE A 11 -5.94 -1.09 -2.25
CA PHE A 11 -5.02 -0.56 -1.23
C PHE A 11 -3.56 -0.59 -1.68
N LEU A 12 -3.14 -1.63 -2.40
CA LEU A 12 -1.79 -1.70 -2.95
C LEU A 12 -1.55 -0.63 -4.01
N ILE A 13 -2.48 -0.47 -4.96
CA ILE A 13 -2.37 0.56 -6.00
C ILE A 13 -2.33 1.94 -5.37
N LEU A 14 -3.23 2.23 -4.43
CA LEU A 14 -3.26 3.51 -3.73
C LEU A 14 -1.98 3.77 -2.92
N GLY A 15 -1.49 2.78 -2.18
CA GLY A 15 -0.26 2.90 -1.39
C GLY A 15 0.97 3.13 -2.27
N LEU A 16 1.09 2.42 -3.39
CA LEU A 16 2.18 2.61 -4.35
C LEU A 16 2.06 3.95 -5.08
N ALA A 17 0.86 4.34 -5.51
CA ALA A 17 0.61 5.63 -6.17
C ALA A 17 0.94 6.80 -5.24
N LEU A 18 0.52 6.74 -3.98
CA LEU A 18 0.85 7.74 -2.97
C LEU A 18 2.36 7.84 -2.76
N ARG A 19 3.06 6.70 -2.62
CA ARG A 19 4.51 6.66 -2.48
C ARG A 19 5.22 7.25 -3.70
N TYR A 20 4.78 6.88 -4.90
CA TYR A 20 5.31 7.39 -6.16
C TYR A 20 5.10 8.91 -6.26
N TRP A 21 3.91 9.40 -5.96
CA TRP A 21 3.57 10.80 -6.03
C TRP A 21 4.40 11.65 -5.06
N ILE A 22 4.61 11.18 -3.82
CA ILE A 22 5.49 11.84 -2.84
C ILE A 22 6.94 11.87 -3.35
N ASN A 23 7.46 10.74 -3.85
CA ASN A 23 8.82 10.69 -4.39
C ASN A 23 8.99 11.56 -5.64
N ARG A 24 7.95 11.64 -6.48
CA ARG A 24 7.92 12.49 -7.69
C ARG A 24 7.94 13.97 -7.31
N ARG A 25 7.14 14.40 -6.33
CA ARG A 25 7.18 15.76 -5.77
C ARG A 25 8.56 16.11 -5.21
N LYS A 26 9.19 15.17 -4.50
CA LYS A 26 10.55 15.35 -3.99
C LYS A 26 11.57 15.50 -5.12
N PHE A 27 11.45 14.71 -6.18
CA PHE A 27 12.34 14.75 -7.33
C PHE A 27 12.27 16.09 -8.07
N TYR A 28 11.07 16.59 -8.38
CA TYR A 28 10.90 17.87 -9.08
C TYR A 28 11.32 19.11 -8.28
N ARG A 29 11.52 18.98 -6.97
CA ARG A 29 12.07 20.06 -6.13
C ARG A 29 13.59 20.14 -6.16
N ARG A 30 14.28 19.15 -6.73
CA ARG A 30 15.74 19.13 -6.82
C ARG A 30 16.19 19.92 -8.04
N GLY A 31 17.12 20.84 -7.83
CA GLY A 31 17.77 21.57 -8.90
C GLY A 31 18.83 20.74 -9.64
N PRO A 32 19.53 21.33 -10.64
CA PRO A 32 20.59 20.66 -11.40
C PRO A 32 21.76 20.18 -10.53
N ALA A 33 21.99 20.80 -9.37
CA ALA A 33 22.97 20.36 -8.39
C ALA A 33 22.45 19.27 -7.41
N GLY A 34 21.22 18.78 -7.59
CA GLY A 34 20.60 17.78 -6.70
C GLY A 34 20.13 18.30 -5.34
N ALA A 35 20.42 19.56 -5.01
CA ALA A 35 19.97 20.22 -3.78
C ALA A 35 18.46 20.52 -3.84
N GLU A 36 17.77 20.37 -2.70
CA GLU A 36 16.36 20.73 -2.58
C GLU A 36 16.22 22.25 -2.48
N GLY A 37 15.52 22.86 -3.45
CA GLY A 37 15.23 24.28 -3.43
C GLY A 37 14.03 24.56 -2.55
N PHE A 38 14.23 25.24 -1.41
CA PHE A 38 13.16 25.79 -0.60
C PHE A 38 13.31 27.30 -0.52
N SER A 39 12.20 28.04 -0.65
CA SER A 39 12.20 29.51 -0.58
C SER A 39 12.27 30.05 0.85
N SER A 40 11.97 29.21 1.85
CA SER A 40 12.01 29.57 3.27
C SER A 40 12.24 28.33 4.13
N TYR A 41 12.85 28.53 5.30
CA TYR A 41 13.06 27.51 6.32
C TYR A 41 11.75 26.90 6.82
N GLU A 42 10.72 27.72 7.06
CA GLU A 42 9.41 27.20 7.53
C GLU A 42 8.77 26.24 6.51
N ARG A 43 8.88 26.58 5.22
CA ARG A 43 8.38 25.73 4.14
C ARG A 43 9.16 24.43 4.06
N SER A 44 10.47 24.44 4.28
CA SER A 44 11.26 23.21 4.26
C SER A 44 10.82 22.25 5.37
N VAL A 45 10.62 22.75 6.59
CA VAL A 45 10.21 21.93 7.72
C VAL A 45 8.82 21.33 7.51
N ILE A 46 7.82 22.15 7.14
CA ILE A 46 6.43 21.68 6.95
C ILE A 46 6.36 20.63 5.84
N ILE A 47 6.97 20.89 4.68
CA ILE A 47 6.92 19.97 3.54
C ILE A 47 7.63 18.66 3.88
N THR A 48 8.80 18.73 4.50
CA THR A 48 9.58 17.53 4.85
C THR A 48 8.87 16.69 5.92
N LEU A 49 8.16 17.33 6.87
CA LEU A 49 7.31 16.63 7.83
C LEU A 49 6.18 15.88 7.13
N VAL A 50 5.42 16.55 6.25
CA VAL A 50 4.33 15.93 5.49
C VAL A 50 4.84 14.79 4.61
N GLU A 51 6.00 14.94 3.97
CA GLU A 51 6.61 13.86 3.19
C GLU A 51 7.00 12.66 4.05
N ARG A 52 7.46 12.89 5.29
CA ARG A 52 7.78 11.82 6.23
C ARG A 52 6.52 11.07 6.66
N PHE A 53 5.48 11.80 7.10
CA PHE A 53 4.20 11.20 7.47
C PHE A 53 3.52 10.49 6.29
N GLY A 54 3.52 11.11 5.11
CA GLY A 54 2.95 10.53 3.90
C GLY A 54 3.62 9.21 3.49
N LYS A 55 4.93 9.07 3.70
CA LYS A 55 5.63 7.79 3.46
C LYS A 55 5.19 6.71 4.43
N TRP A 56 5.04 7.04 5.72
CA TRP A 56 4.51 6.09 6.71
C TRP A 56 3.09 5.64 6.37
N ILE A 57 2.23 6.58 5.97
CA ILE A 57 0.86 6.29 5.51
C ILE A 57 0.90 5.36 4.29
N ALA A 58 1.74 5.64 3.30
CA ALA A 58 1.89 4.79 2.13
C ALA A 58 2.33 3.36 2.50
N TYR A 59 3.27 3.20 3.43
CA TYR A 59 3.67 1.88 3.92
C TYR A 59 2.54 1.16 4.66
N ALA A 60 1.79 1.86 5.50
CA ALA A 60 0.61 1.29 6.16
C ALA A 60 -0.43 0.78 5.14
N LEU A 61 -0.73 1.55 4.09
CA LEU A 61 -1.63 1.12 3.01
C LEU A 61 -1.11 -0.13 2.29
N ILE A 62 0.19 -0.18 1.99
CA ILE A 62 0.80 -1.34 1.32
C ILE A 62 0.68 -2.58 2.21
N ILE A 63 1.02 -2.47 3.50
CA ILE A 63 0.96 -3.58 4.46
C ILE A 63 -0.48 -4.10 4.57
N LEU A 64 -1.47 -3.21 4.69
CA LEU A 64 -2.89 -3.58 4.72
C LEU A 64 -3.31 -4.29 3.42
N GLY A 65 -2.90 -3.78 2.26
CA GLY A 65 -3.18 -4.42 0.97
C GLY A 65 -2.65 -5.85 0.88
N ILE A 66 -1.41 -6.09 1.33
CA ILE A 66 -0.83 -7.44 1.40
C ILE A 66 -1.62 -8.34 2.37
N GLY A 67 -2.03 -7.81 3.53
CA GLY A 67 -2.83 -8.55 4.51
C GLY A 67 -4.18 -9.01 3.94
N PHE A 68 -4.85 -8.16 3.17
CA PHE A 68 -6.11 -8.51 2.49
C PHE A 68 -5.93 -9.58 1.41
N LEU A 69 -4.83 -9.53 0.64
CA LEU A 69 -4.52 -10.59 -0.33
C LEU A 69 -4.22 -11.93 0.36
N TRP A 70 -3.50 -11.91 1.47
CA TRP A 70 -3.17 -13.12 2.20
C TRP A 70 -4.42 -13.77 2.80
N THR A 71 -5.27 -12.99 3.47
CA THR A 71 -6.54 -13.49 4.02
C THR A 71 -7.43 -14.05 2.91
N ALA A 72 -7.57 -13.37 1.77
CA ALA A 72 -8.33 -13.87 0.63
C ALA A 72 -7.82 -15.23 0.12
N ARG A 73 -6.49 -15.45 0.12
CA ARG A 73 -5.88 -16.74 -0.25
C ARG A 73 -6.19 -17.84 0.77
N THR A 74 -6.11 -17.54 2.06
CA THR A 74 -6.39 -18.50 3.13
C THR A 74 -7.84 -18.94 3.11
N PHE A 75 -8.79 -18.00 2.97
CA PHE A 75 -10.21 -18.31 2.89
C PHE A 75 -10.56 -19.27 1.74
N LYS A 76 -9.92 -19.13 0.57
CA LYS A 76 -10.12 -20.09 -0.54
C LYS A 76 -9.65 -21.50 -0.19
N LYS A 77 -8.45 -21.62 0.40
CA LYS A 77 -7.89 -22.93 0.81
C LYS A 77 -8.75 -23.64 1.86
N ASP A 78 -9.33 -22.89 2.80
CA ASP A 78 -10.15 -23.47 3.85
C ASP A 78 -11.49 -23.99 3.31
N GLN A 79 -12.08 -23.32 2.32
CA GLN A 79 -13.29 -23.80 1.64
C GLN A 79 -13.04 -25.11 0.88
N GLU A 80 -11.93 -25.20 0.15
CA GLU A 80 -11.55 -26.42 -0.57
C GLU A 80 -11.33 -27.61 0.38
N ARG A 81 -10.71 -27.38 1.56
CA ARG A 81 -10.54 -28.41 2.59
C ARG A 81 -11.87 -28.88 3.17
N ARG A 82 -12.78 -27.94 3.48
CA ARG A 82 -14.12 -28.26 3.99
C ARG A 82 -14.92 -29.06 2.97
N GLN A 83 -14.88 -28.68 1.70
CA GLN A 83 -15.56 -29.39 0.63
C GLN A 83 -15.04 -30.83 0.49
N LYS A 84 -13.71 -31.03 0.47
CA LYS A 84 -13.11 -32.38 0.44
C LYS A 84 -13.49 -33.23 1.65
N SER A 85 -13.58 -32.65 2.85
CA SER A 85 -14.02 -33.41 4.02
C SER A 85 -15.48 -33.84 3.88
N ILE A 86 -16.37 -32.96 3.41
CA ILE A 86 -17.79 -33.28 3.21
C ILE A 86 -17.95 -34.39 2.16
N GLU A 87 -17.22 -34.32 1.04
CA GLU A 87 -17.21 -35.36 0.01
C GLU A 87 -16.68 -36.69 0.54
N ALA A 88 -15.68 -36.68 1.42
CA ALA A 88 -15.17 -37.88 2.06
C ALA A 88 -16.15 -38.49 3.08
N TYR A 89 -17.01 -37.69 3.71
CA TYR A 89 -18.07 -38.18 4.59
C TYR A 89 -19.30 -38.67 3.82
N GLN A 90 -19.52 -38.17 2.60
CA GLN A 90 -20.62 -38.60 1.73
C GLN A 90 -20.32 -39.88 0.92
N LYS A 91 -19.06 -40.33 0.89
CA LYS A 91 -18.61 -41.51 0.15
C LYS A 91 -18.45 -42.71 1.06
#